data_AF-A0A0C2BZU4-F1
#
_entry.id   AF-A0A0C2BZU4-F1
#
_cell.length_a   1.000
_cell.length_b   1.000
_cell.length_c   1.000
_cell.angle_alpha   90.00
_cell.angle_beta   90.00
_cell.angle_gamma   90.00
#
_symmetry.space_group_name_H-M   'P 1'
#
loop_
_entity.id
_entity.type
_entity.pdbx_description
1 polymer ?
#
loop_
_entity_poly.entity_id
_entity_poly.type
_entity_poly.pdbx_seq_one_letter_code
_entity_poly.pdbx_strand_id
1 'polypeptide(L)'
;MIRSNVVRAYAIGATNALFVTKKDLLDAIITIDEQNCGQIALLDVNLKRELNLTSADLRFGDYIMKNIEDNRKSSALFEGSDEWLRLQMREYLLSMGASSRNYRIWMAGPHEDLSGVVP
;
A
#
# COMPACT_ATOMS: atom_id res chain seq x y z
N MET A 1 -13.43 -21.55 3.55
CA MET A 1 -13.16 -20.16 4.01
C MET A 1 -13.31 -20.10 5.52
N ILE A 2 -12.23 -19.85 6.26
CA ILE A 2 -12.29 -19.68 7.72
C ILE A 2 -13.00 -18.36 7.99
N ARG A 3 -14.33 -18.39 8.12
CA ARG A 3 -15.13 -17.23 8.51
C ARG A 3 -15.43 -17.36 9.99
N SER A 4 -14.78 -16.53 10.80
CA SER A 4 -15.15 -16.34 12.20
C SER A 4 -15.95 -15.04 12.30
N ASN A 5 -17.01 -15.03 13.11
CA ASN A 5 -17.76 -13.79 13.38
C ASN A 5 -16.92 -12.74 14.12
N VAL A 6 -15.75 -13.13 14.64
CA VAL A 6 -14.85 -12.26 15.42
C VAL A 6 -13.62 -11.83 14.61
N VAL A 7 -13.11 -12.66 13.70
CA VAL A 7 -11.87 -12.39 12.96
C VAL A 7 -12.18 -11.95 11.53
N ARG A 8 -11.88 -10.68 11.23
CA ARG A 8 -12.15 -10.06 9.91
C ARG A 8 -10.98 -10.17 8.93
N ALA A 9 -9.75 -10.21 9.43
CA ALA A 9 -8.54 -10.33 8.63
C ALA A 9 -7.44 -10.99 9.48
N TYR A 10 -6.49 -11.66 8.83
CA TYR A 10 -5.33 -12.24 9.48
C TYR A 10 -4.10 -12.13 8.56
N ALA A 11 -2.93 -12.04 9.16
CA ALA A 11 -1.64 -12.13 8.46
C ALA A 11 -0.79 -13.18 9.17
N ILE A 12 -0.22 -14.12 8.41
CA ILE A 12 0.60 -15.21 8.94
C ILE A 12 1.90 -15.23 8.14
N GLY A 13 3.03 -15.19 8.86
CA GLY A 13 4.35 -15.47 8.29
C GLY A 13 4.72 -16.93 8.51
N ALA A 14 5.11 -17.63 7.44
CA ALA A 14 5.56 -19.00 7.52
C ALA A 14 6.72 -19.25 6.55
N THR A 15 7.74 -19.97 7.00
CA THR A 15 8.90 -20.37 6.18
C THR A 15 8.65 -21.65 5.38
N ASN A 16 7.46 -22.25 5.50
CA ASN A 16 7.17 -23.57 4.94
C ASN A 16 6.32 -23.49 3.67
N ALA A 17 6.79 -24.11 2.59
CA ALA A 17 6.09 -24.23 1.31
C ALA A 17 4.72 -24.94 1.40
N LEU A 18 4.45 -25.71 2.46
CA LEU A 18 3.14 -26.35 2.68
C LEU A 18 1.98 -25.34 2.85
N PHE A 19 2.28 -24.07 3.16
CA PHE A 19 1.26 -23.02 3.20
C PHE A 19 0.81 -22.60 1.79
N VAL A 20 1.63 -22.81 0.77
CA VAL A 20 1.28 -22.57 -0.64
C VAL A 20 0.25 -23.59 -1.14
N THR A 21 0.13 -24.74 -0.47
CA THR A 21 -0.82 -25.81 -0.83
C THR A 21 -2.25 -25.48 -0.38
N LYS A 22 -2.45 -24.63 0.63
CA LYS A 22 -3.78 -24.25 1.15
C LYS A 22 -4.33 -22.97 0.51
N LYS A 23 -4.36 -22.95 -0.83
CA LYS A 23 -4.80 -21.80 -1.63
C LYS A 23 -6.24 -21.35 -1.34
N ASP A 24 -7.14 -22.29 -1.04
CA ASP A 24 -8.58 -21.99 -0.82
C ASP A 24 -8.89 -21.25 0.49
N LEU A 25 -7.89 -21.00 1.33
CA LEU A 25 -8.04 -20.31 2.61
C LEU A 25 -7.43 -18.92 2.61
N LEU A 26 -6.66 -18.55 1.57
CA LEU A 26 -5.83 -17.36 1.50
C LEU A 26 -6.28 -16.47 0.36
N ASP A 27 -6.45 -15.18 0.62
CA ASP A 27 -6.83 -14.20 -0.42
C ASP A 27 -5.58 -13.69 -1.18
N ALA A 28 -4.44 -13.61 -0.51
CA ALA A 28 -3.14 -13.23 -1.07
C ALA A 28 -2.01 -14.07 -0.45
N ILE A 29 -1.03 -14.42 -1.28
CA ILE A 29 0.20 -15.10 -0.86
C ILE A 29 1.39 -14.25 -1.30
N ILE A 30 2.29 -13.96 -0.37
CA ILE A 30 3.54 -13.26 -0.63
C ILE A 30 4.67 -14.25 -0.35
N THR A 31 5.39 -14.62 -1.41
CA THR A 31 6.55 -15.51 -1.33
C THR A 31 7.79 -14.66 -1.48
N ILE A 32 8.71 -14.75 -0.52
CA ILE A 32 10.04 -14.13 -0.60
C ILE A 32 11.01 -15.26 -0.92
N ASP A 33 11.56 -15.26 -2.14
CA ASP A 33 12.56 -16.24 -2.54
C ASP A 33 13.96 -15.85 -2.05
N GLU A 34 14.90 -16.79 -2.04
CA GLU A 34 16.32 -16.58 -1.67
C GLU A 34 17.00 -15.50 -2.52
N GLN A 35 16.45 -15.21 -3.70
CA GLN A 35 16.91 -14.15 -4.59
C GLN A 35 16.42 -12.75 -4.20
N ASN A 36 15.74 -12.58 -3.04
CA ASN A 36 15.09 -11.34 -2.60
C ASN A 36 14.01 -10.81 -3.57
N CYS A 37 13.55 -11.65 -4.50
CA CYS A 37 12.42 -11.36 -5.35
C CYS A 37 11.13 -11.77 -4.61
N GLY A 38 10.34 -10.78 -4.21
CA GLY A 38 9.02 -11.00 -3.62
C GLY A 38 8.00 -11.28 -4.72
N GLN A 39 7.47 -12.50 -4.79
CA GLN A 39 6.34 -12.83 -5.65
C GLN A 39 5.03 -12.64 -4.89
N ILE A 40 4.13 -11.82 -5.45
CA ILE A 40 2.79 -11.61 -4.90
C ILE A 40 1.78 -12.36 -5.78
N ALA A 41 1.11 -13.34 -5.20
CA ALA A 41 0.02 -14.08 -5.82
C ALA A 41 -1.31 -13.68 -5.16
N LEU A 42 -2.12 -12.90 -5.88
CA LEU A 42 -3.49 -12.56 -5.48
C LEU A 42 -4.43 -13.66 -5.98
N LEU A 43 -5.06 -14.39 -5.06
CA LEU A 43 -5.97 -15.48 -5.40
C LEU A 43 -7.41 -14.97 -5.60
N ASP A 44 -7.82 -14.00 -4.78
CA ASP A 44 -9.14 -13.38 -4.92
C ASP A 44 -9.16 -12.29 -5.99
N VAL A 45 -10.09 -12.42 -6.94
CA VAL A 45 -10.32 -11.45 -8.02
C VAL A 45 -10.90 -10.14 -7.49
N ASN A 46 -11.71 -10.17 -6.42
CA ASN A 46 -12.25 -8.94 -5.84
C ASN A 46 -11.14 -8.15 -5.16
N LEU A 47 -10.33 -8.81 -4.34
CA LEU A 47 -9.13 -8.22 -3.74
C LEU A 47 -8.19 -7.66 -4.82
N LYS A 48 -8.00 -8.36 -5.95
CA LYS A 48 -7.19 -7.85 -7.06
C LYS A 48 -7.72 -6.54 -7.66
N ARG A 49 -9.04 -6.36 -7.74
CA ARG A 49 -9.64 -5.10 -8.23
C ARG A 49 -9.47 -3.97 -7.23
N GLU A 50 -9.63 -4.25 -5.95
CA GLU A 50 -9.48 -3.27 -4.87
C GLU A 50 -8.02 -2.85 -4.65
N LEU A 51 -7.07 -3.77 -4.86
CA LEU A 51 -5.63 -3.52 -4.76
C LEU A 51 -5.04 -2.83 -6.01
N ASN A 52 -5.88 -2.31 -6.92
CA ASN A 52 -5.39 -1.50 -8.02
C ASN A 52 -4.77 -0.22 -7.48
N LEU A 53 -3.46 -0.10 -7.65
CA LEU A 53 -2.69 1.08 -7.25
C LEU A 53 -3.19 2.31 -8.01
N THR A 54 -3.35 3.41 -7.28
CA THR A 54 -3.67 4.69 -7.89
C THR A 54 -2.44 5.29 -8.58
N SER A 55 -2.65 6.29 -9.43
CA SER A 55 -1.52 7.03 -10.03
C SER A 55 -0.65 7.74 -8.99
N ALA A 56 -1.20 8.11 -7.83
CA ALA A 56 -0.42 8.69 -6.75
C ALA A 56 0.50 7.64 -6.11
N ASP A 57 -0.02 6.43 -5.90
CA ASP A 57 0.70 5.32 -5.29
C ASP A 57 1.89 4.88 -6.17
N LEU A 58 1.68 4.78 -7.49
CA LEU A 58 2.74 4.45 -8.45
C LEU A 58 3.86 5.50 -8.45
N ARG A 59 3.51 6.79 -8.47
CA ARG A 59 4.49 7.90 -8.41
C ARG A 59 5.29 7.87 -7.11
N PHE A 60 4.64 7.55 -6.00
CA PHE A 60 5.31 7.41 -4.71
C PHE A 60 6.29 6.23 -4.71
N GLY A 61 5.91 5.09 -5.30
CA GLY A 61 6.78 3.95 -5.49
C GLY A 61 8.02 4.28 -6.31
N ASP A 62 7.84 4.94 -7.47
CA ASP A 62 8.94 5.37 -8.32
C ASP A 62 9.88 6.35 -7.59
N TYR A 63 9.32 7.28 -6.81
CA TYR A 63 10.08 8.22 -6.00
C TYR A 63 10.95 7.51 -4.96
N ILE A 64 10.40 6.55 -4.21
CA ILE A 64 11.18 5.77 -3.25
C ILE A 64 12.29 5.00 -3.96
N MET A 65 11.95 4.30 -5.05
CA MET A 65 12.89 3.43 -5.75
C MET A 65 14.10 4.21 -6.27
N LYS A 66 13.86 5.41 -6.82
CA LYS A 66 14.93 6.32 -7.26
C LYS A 66 15.88 6.68 -6.12
N ASN A 67 15.34 7.10 -4.97
CA ASN A 67 16.17 7.51 -3.83
C ASN A 67 16.96 6.33 -3.23
N ILE A 68 16.39 5.12 -3.22
CA ILE A 68 17.11 3.91 -2.79
C ILE A 68 18.25 3.58 -3.78
N GLU A 69 18.01 3.70 -5.09
CA GLU A 69 19.04 3.46 -6.09
C GLU A 69 20.18 4.50 -6.04
N ASP A 70 19.82 5.77 -5.80
CA ASP A 70 20.79 6.86 -5.64
C ASP A 70 21.61 6.70 -4.34
N ASN A 71 20.99 6.22 -3.26
CA ASN A 71 21.70 5.88 -2.02
C ASN A 71 22.71 4.75 -2.22
N ARG A 72 22.37 3.71 -3.00
CA ARG A 72 23.31 2.62 -3.34
C ARG A 72 24.58 3.13 -4.05
N LYS A 73 24.48 4.23 -4.79
CA LYS A 73 25.62 4.86 -5.47
C LYS A 73 26.42 5.76 -4.53
N SER A 74 25.81 6.28 -3.46
CA SER A 74 26.42 7.18 -2.49
C SER A 74 25.96 6.85 -1.06
N SER A 75 26.66 5.91 -0.42
CA SER A 75 26.35 5.31 0.90
C SER A 75 26.34 6.30 2.09
N ALA A 76 26.52 7.61 1.84
CA ALA A 76 26.56 8.65 2.86
C ALA A 76 25.25 9.46 2.99
N LEU A 77 24.26 9.25 2.11
CA LEU A 77 23.00 10.00 2.17
C LEU A 77 22.01 9.38 3.16
N PHE A 78 21.32 10.24 3.90
CA PHE A 78 20.15 9.85 4.68
C PHE A 78 18.99 9.42 3.77
N GLU A 79 18.83 10.07 2.63
CA GLU A 79 17.83 9.72 1.61
C GLU A 79 18.11 8.33 1.06
N GLY A 80 17.07 7.49 1.00
CA GLY A 80 17.18 6.07 0.62
C GLY A 80 17.65 5.12 1.73
N SER A 81 17.95 5.63 2.94
CA SER A 81 18.18 4.78 4.13
C SER A 81 16.87 4.17 4.67
N ASP A 82 16.99 3.16 5.53
CA ASP A 82 15.83 2.52 6.17
C ASP A 82 14.99 3.50 7.02
N GLU A 83 15.65 4.41 7.74
CA GLU A 83 14.97 5.44 8.53
C GLU A 83 14.17 6.39 7.63
N TRP A 84 14.79 6.83 6.54
CA TRP A 84 14.13 7.68 5.56
C TRP A 84 12.93 6.98 4.92
N LEU A 85 13.07 5.71 4.54
CA LEU A 85 11.98 4.91 3.98
C LEU A 85 10.79 4.83 4.95
N ARG A 86 11.08 4.61 6.25
CA ARG A 86 10.05 4.54 7.29
C ARG A 86 9.31 5.87 7.44
N LEU A 87 10.03 7.00 7.37
CA LEU A 87 9.44 8.33 7.42
C LEU A 87 8.56 8.61 6.19
N GLN A 88 9.03 8.28 4.99
CA GLN A 88 8.25 8.45 3.75
C GLN A 88 6.96 7.63 3.79
N MET A 89 7.03 6.36 4.23
CA MET A 89 5.84 5.52 4.39
C MET A 89 4.85 6.09 5.40
N ARG A 90 5.33 6.63 6.53
CA ARG A 90 4.48 7.27 7.53
C ARG A 90 3.75 8.49 6.93
N GLU A 91 4.45 9.32 6.18
CA GLU A 91 3.86 10.51 5.56
C GLU A 91 2.84 10.15 4.49
N TYR A 92 3.12 9.12 3.68
CA TYR A 92 2.17 8.58 2.72
C TYR A 92 0.87 8.11 3.39
N LEU A 93 0.95 7.36 4.49
CA LEU A 93 -0.24 6.93 5.23
C LEU A 93 -1.01 8.09 5.86
N LEU A 94 -0.30 9.10 6.39
CA LEU A 94 -0.91 10.30 6.96
C LEU A 94 -1.64 11.13 5.90
N SER A 95 -1.01 11.36 4.75
CA SER A 95 -1.60 12.10 3.63
C SER A 95 -2.82 11.36 3.04
N MET A 96 -2.79 10.03 2.95
CA MET A 96 -3.94 9.21 2.59
C MET A 96 -5.10 9.38 3.58
N GLY A 97 -4.82 9.32 4.88
CA GLY A 97 -5.82 9.53 5.94
C GLY A 97 -6.39 10.96 5.97
N ALA A 98 -5.54 11.97 5.73
CA ALA A 98 -5.95 13.36 5.66
C ALA A 98 -6.85 13.63 4.44
N SER A 99 -6.52 13.05 3.29
CA SER A 99 -7.34 13.09 2.08
C SER A 99 -8.72 12.45 2.31
N SER A 100 -8.75 11.36 3.09
CA SER A 100 -10.00 10.72 3.51
C SER A 100 -10.88 11.63 4.39
N ARG A 101 -10.26 12.39 5.28
CA ARG A 101 -10.98 13.34 6.15
C ARG A 101 -11.50 14.55 5.37
N ASN A 102 -10.71 15.08 4.45
CA ASN A 102 -11.09 16.25 3.66
C ASN A 102 -12.28 15.95 2.74
N TYR A 103 -12.31 14.80 2.05
CA TYR A 103 -13.47 14.49 1.18
C TYR A 103 -14.78 14.48 1.97
N ARG A 104 -14.77 14.01 3.24
CA ARG A 104 -15.98 14.00 4.08
C ARG A 104 -16.46 15.40 4.40
N ILE A 105 -15.55 16.35 4.59
CA ILE A 105 -15.89 17.75 4.86
C ILE A 105 -16.46 18.39 3.58
N TRP A 106 -15.89 18.11 2.41
CA TRP A 106 -16.43 18.57 1.12
C TRP A 106 -17.80 17.96 0.77
N MET A 107 -18.06 16.71 1.16
CA MET A 107 -19.36 16.05 0.93
C MET A 107 -20.43 16.38 2.00
N ALA A 108 -20.02 16.69 3.22
CA ALA A 108 -20.95 16.98 4.34
C ALA A 108 -21.11 18.47 4.64
N GLY A 109 -20.26 19.33 4.08
CA GLY A 109 -20.40 20.77 4.16
C GLY A 109 -21.57 21.25 3.29
N PRO A 110 -22.24 22.36 3.65
CA PRO A 110 -23.16 23.01 2.74
C PRO A 110 -22.39 23.38 1.47
N HIS A 111 -22.77 22.76 0.36
CA HIS A 111 -22.24 23.11 -0.96
C HIS A 111 -22.81 24.49 -1.29
N GLU A 112 -22.12 25.55 -0.90
CA GLU A 112 -22.41 26.87 -1.45
C GLU A 112 -22.18 26.78 -2.95
N ASP A 113 -23.26 26.99 -3.69
CA ASP A 113 -23.31 26.92 -5.14
C ASP A 113 -22.39 28.00 -5.72
N LEU A 114 -21.14 27.63 -6.01
CA LEU A 114 -20.14 28.52 -6.60
C LEU A 114 -20.34 28.71 -8.11
N SER A 115 -21.51 28.39 -8.66
CA SER A 115 -21.89 28.72 -10.05
C SER A 115 -21.87 30.21 -10.36
N GLY A 116 -21.73 31.08 -9.34
CA GLY A 116 -21.62 32.54 -9.48
C GLY A 116 -20.20 33.12 -9.47
N VAL A 117 -19.14 32.32 -9.24
CA VAL A 117 -17.76 32.86 -9.30
C VAL A 117 -17.27 32.81 -10.74
N VAL A 118 -17.54 33.90 -11.47
CA VAL A 118 -16.92 34.20 -12.76
C VAL A 118 -15.39 34.31 -12.58
N PRO A 119 -14.59 33.96 -13.62
CA PRO A 119 -13.18 33.60 -13.51
C PRO A 119 -12.23 34.73 -13.07
#